data_AF-A0A540M712-F1
#
_entry.id   AF-A0A540M712-F1
#
_cell.length_a   1.000
_cell.length_b   1.000
_cell.length_c   1.000
_cell.angle_alpha   90.00
_cell.angle_beta   90.00
_cell.angle_gamma   90.00
#
_symmetry.space_group_name_H-M   'P 1'
#
loop_
_entity.id
_entity.type
_entity.pdbx_description
1 polymer ?
#
loop_
_entity_poly.entity_id
_entity_poly.type
_entity_poly.pdbx_seq_one_letter_code
_entity_poly.pdbx_strand_id
1 'polypeptide(L)'
;MARFLSYDVYDVDMSKVADDSDLKMLLLQTTPKSLIVVEDLDRFLTEKSTAVSLSGLLNFMDGIVSSCGEERVLVFTMNGKDQVDQLVLRPGRVDVHIHFPLCDFSAFKSLASTYLGLKEHKLFPQVEEIFHGGASLSPAEIGEIMISNRSSPSRALKSVISALQTNVDSMKGANKVGQTLSNSSSGRSVDESGEPSAVFCRESVHTVREFRKLYGLLRMGSRRKEEPPLDSSSAEKLDGSRQERVNL
;
A
#
# COMPACT_ATOMS: atom_id res chain seq x y z
N MET A 1 2.22 13.75 -9.25
CA MET A 1 1.02 14.59 -9.44
C MET A 1 1.14 15.91 -8.68
N ALA A 2 1.19 15.91 -7.34
CA ALA A 2 1.26 17.13 -6.53
C ALA A 2 2.32 18.14 -6.98
N ARG A 3 3.57 17.70 -7.20
CA ARG A 3 4.65 18.56 -7.71
C ARG A 3 4.35 19.21 -9.07
N PHE A 4 3.67 18.51 -9.96
CA PHE A 4 3.31 19.04 -11.29
C PHE A 4 2.25 20.14 -11.19
N LEU A 5 1.29 19.97 -10.26
CA LEU A 5 0.24 20.95 -10.00
C LEU A 5 0.69 22.07 -9.05
N SER A 6 1.85 21.92 -8.40
CA SER A 6 2.32 22.78 -7.30
C SER A 6 1.36 22.81 -6.12
N TYR A 7 0.87 21.62 -5.71
CA TYR A 7 -0.06 21.46 -4.59
C TYR A 7 0.68 20.93 -3.35
N ASP A 8 0.25 21.40 -2.18
CA ASP A 8 0.68 20.85 -0.89
C ASP A 8 0.09 19.45 -0.68
N VAL A 9 0.83 18.54 -0.04
CA VAL A 9 0.37 17.16 0.19
C VAL A 9 0.10 16.95 1.67
N TYR A 10 -1.11 16.48 1.96
CA TYR A 10 -1.53 16.09 3.30
C TYR A 10 -1.85 14.61 3.31
N ASP A 11 -1.28 13.88 4.25
CA ASP A 11 -1.58 12.46 4.47
C ASP A 11 -2.43 12.33 5.74
N VAL A 12 -3.64 11.79 5.60
CA VAL A 12 -4.62 11.67 6.68
C VAL A 12 -4.72 10.20 7.07
N ASP A 13 -4.16 9.90 8.25
CA ASP A 13 -4.27 8.60 8.89
C ASP A 13 -5.55 8.52 9.71
N MET A 14 -6.58 7.87 9.15
CA MET A 14 -7.89 7.68 9.78
C MET A 14 -7.83 6.95 11.13
N SER A 15 -6.75 6.22 11.43
CA SER A 15 -6.59 5.53 12.72
C SER A 15 -6.20 6.47 13.87
N LYS A 16 -5.68 7.66 13.56
CA LYS A 16 -5.26 8.68 14.54
C LYS A 16 -6.32 9.75 14.79
N VAL A 17 -7.37 9.78 13.97
CA VAL A 17 -8.44 10.76 14.08
C VAL A 17 -9.35 10.39 15.26
N ALA A 18 -9.53 11.33 16.18
CA ALA A 18 -10.24 11.05 17.43
C ALA A 18 -11.76 10.98 17.28
N ASP A 19 -12.35 11.81 16.42
CA ASP A 19 -13.79 11.86 16.14
C ASP A 19 -14.09 12.64 14.85
N ASP A 20 -15.39 12.76 14.53
CA ASP A 20 -15.88 13.51 13.35
C ASP A 20 -15.51 15.01 13.38
N SER A 21 -15.34 15.59 14.56
CA SER A 21 -14.98 17.01 14.72
C SER A 21 -13.50 17.23 14.43
N ASP A 22 -12.64 16.33 14.89
CA ASP A 22 -11.21 16.33 14.59
C ASP A 22 -10.98 16.18 13.08
N LEU A 23 -11.69 15.25 12.42
CA LEU A 23 -11.63 15.09 10.96
C LEU A 23 -12.01 16.38 10.21
N LYS A 24 -13.03 17.07 10.70
CA LYS A 24 -13.47 18.36 10.13
C LYS A 24 -12.43 19.46 10.36
N MET A 25 -11.77 19.48 11.52
CA MET A 25 -10.72 20.44 11.82
C MET A 25 -9.49 20.24 10.94
N LEU A 26 -9.12 18.99 10.63
CA LEU A 26 -8.02 18.69 9.70
C LEU A 26 -8.27 19.31 8.31
N LEU A 27 -9.50 19.21 7.78
CA LEU A 27 -9.85 19.89 6.52
C LEU A 27 -9.70 21.42 6.62
N LEU A 28 -10.18 22.02 7.70
CA LEU A 28 -10.13 23.48 7.91
C LEU A 28 -8.69 24.00 8.05
N GLN A 29 -7.77 23.18 8.54
CA GLN A 29 -6.36 23.53 8.71
C GLN A 29 -5.53 23.36 7.43
N THR A 30 -6.06 22.69 6.40
CA THR A 30 -5.36 22.54 5.11
C THR A 30 -5.32 23.85 4.33
N THR A 31 -4.22 24.06 3.60
CA THR A 31 -4.06 25.21 2.71
C THR A 31 -4.90 25.06 1.43
N PRO A 32 -5.24 26.17 0.76
CA PRO A 32 -5.70 26.13 -0.63
C PRO A 32 -4.66 25.45 -1.53
N LYS A 33 -5.09 24.86 -2.65
CA LYS A 33 -4.21 24.06 -3.55
C LYS A 33 -3.56 22.88 -2.83
N SER A 34 -4.39 22.09 -2.17
CA SER A 34 -3.95 20.91 -1.43
C SER A 34 -4.42 19.61 -2.09
N LEU A 35 -3.56 18.60 -2.03
CA LEU A 35 -3.88 17.21 -2.31
C LEU A 35 -3.92 16.45 -0.98
N ILE A 36 -5.10 15.98 -0.60
CA ILE A 36 -5.36 15.30 0.66
C ILE A 36 -5.50 13.82 0.37
N VAL A 37 -4.57 13.02 0.88
CA VAL A 37 -4.54 11.56 0.72
C VAL A 37 -5.18 10.91 1.94
N VAL A 38 -6.10 9.99 1.71
CA VAL A 38 -6.67 9.11 2.72
C VAL A 38 -6.40 7.68 2.29
N GLU A 39 -5.60 6.97 3.09
CA GLU A 39 -5.20 5.61 2.78
C GLU A 39 -6.19 4.55 3.29
N ASP A 40 -6.24 3.40 2.61
CA ASP A 40 -6.98 2.19 3.03
C ASP A 40 -8.47 2.44 3.35
N LEU A 41 -9.16 3.20 2.48
CA LEU A 41 -10.58 3.56 2.68
C LEU A 41 -11.49 2.34 2.82
N ASP A 42 -11.27 1.30 2.02
CA ASP A 42 -12.02 0.04 2.06
C ASP A 42 -11.90 -0.69 3.40
N ARG A 43 -10.71 -0.62 4.01
CA ARG A 43 -10.48 -1.16 5.35
C ARG A 43 -11.24 -0.36 6.39
N PHE A 44 -11.17 0.97 6.34
CA PHE A 44 -11.91 1.85 7.24
C PHE A 44 -13.41 1.56 7.20
N LEU A 45 -13.99 1.40 6.01
CA LEU A 45 -15.42 1.14 5.83
C LEU A 45 -15.87 -0.24 6.34
N THR A 46 -14.96 -1.21 6.40
CA THR A 46 -15.25 -2.58 6.85
C THR A 46 -15.13 -2.72 8.38
N GLU A 47 -14.24 -1.93 9.01
CA GLU A 47 -14.00 -1.97 10.45
C GLU A 47 -15.13 -1.26 11.22
N LYS A 48 -15.99 -2.02 11.91
CA LYS A 48 -17.20 -1.50 12.60
C LYS A 48 -16.96 -0.62 13.83
N SER A 49 -15.70 -0.37 14.21
CA SER A 49 -15.32 0.31 15.45
C SER A 49 -14.25 1.37 15.21
N THR A 50 -14.54 2.32 14.33
CA THR A 50 -13.71 3.51 14.13
C THR A 50 -14.24 4.66 14.97
N ALA A 51 -13.33 5.52 15.45
CA ALA A 51 -13.71 6.69 16.23
C ALA A 51 -14.45 7.74 15.36
N VAL A 52 -14.19 7.72 14.06
CA VAL A 52 -14.92 8.46 13.03
C VAL A 52 -16.11 7.63 12.54
N SER A 53 -17.29 8.26 12.48
CA SER A 53 -18.50 7.64 11.95
C SER A 53 -18.51 7.61 10.42
N LEU A 54 -19.27 6.67 9.83
CA LEU A 54 -19.49 6.67 8.39
C LEU A 54 -20.07 8.01 7.90
N SER A 55 -21.00 8.60 8.65
CA SER A 55 -21.53 9.94 8.34
C SER A 55 -20.48 11.04 8.41
N GLY A 56 -19.54 10.95 9.35
CA GLY A 56 -18.41 11.87 9.48
C GLY A 56 -17.52 11.82 8.25
N LEU A 57 -17.12 10.62 7.82
CA LEU A 57 -16.36 10.43 6.60
C LEU A 57 -17.11 10.93 5.36
N LEU A 58 -18.40 10.62 5.23
CA LEU A 58 -19.19 11.08 4.08
C LEU A 58 -19.23 12.62 4.03
N ASN A 59 -19.47 13.27 5.16
CA ASN A 59 -19.40 14.74 5.27
C ASN A 59 -18.00 15.30 5.02
N PHE A 60 -16.94 14.55 5.31
CA PHE A 60 -15.58 14.92 4.95
C PHE A 60 -15.37 14.87 3.42
N MET A 61 -15.99 13.93 2.71
CA MET A 61 -15.91 13.82 1.26
C MET A 61 -16.72 14.92 0.55
N ASP A 62 -18.03 14.98 0.78
CA ASP A 62 -18.98 15.82 0.03
C ASP A 62 -19.64 16.95 0.85
N GLY A 63 -19.21 17.14 2.10
CA GLY A 63 -19.81 18.17 2.96
C GLY A 63 -19.35 19.59 2.66
N ILE A 64 -20.09 20.55 3.21
CA ILE A 64 -19.89 22.00 3.00
C ILE A 64 -18.48 22.46 3.41
N VAL A 65 -17.86 21.79 4.38
CA VAL A 65 -16.49 22.14 4.82
C VAL A 65 -15.43 21.63 3.84
N SER A 66 -15.70 20.53 3.15
CA SER A 66 -14.82 20.02 2.08
C SER A 66 -14.70 21.06 0.95
N SER A 67 -15.81 21.72 0.61
CA SER A 67 -15.87 22.81 -0.38
C SER A 67 -15.48 24.19 0.16
N CYS A 68 -15.25 24.32 1.47
CA CYS A 68 -14.82 25.57 2.11
C CYS A 68 -13.30 25.73 1.95
N GLY A 69 -12.88 26.16 0.77
CA GLY A 69 -11.48 26.37 0.39
C GLY A 69 -11.34 26.35 -1.14
N GLU A 70 -10.47 27.19 -1.69
CA GLU A 70 -10.19 27.17 -3.13
C GLU A 70 -9.29 25.96 -3.45
N GLU A 71 -9.73 25.12 -4.40
CA GLU A 71 -8.94 24.08 -5.07
C GLU A 71 -8.34 22.99 -4.15
N ARG A 72 -9.17 22.03 -3.72
CA ARG A 72 -8.69 20.81 -3.02
C ARG A 72 -8.96 19.56 -3.84
N VAL A 73 -8.02 18.62 -3.83
CA VAL A 73 -8.17 17.30 -4.45
C VAL A 73 -8.06 16.25 -3.36
N LEU A 74 -9.13 15.48 -3.15
CA LEU A 74 -9.11 14.32 -2.25
C LEU A 74 -8.73 13.08 -3.05
N VAL A 75 -7.76 12.32 -2.53
CA VAL A 75 -7.28 11.07 -3.12
C VAL A 75 -7.49 9.96 -2.11
N PHE A 76 -8.29 8.97 -2.48
CA PHE A 76 -8.54 7.79 -1.66
C PHE A 76 -7.80 6.59 -2.25
N THR A 77 -7.06 5.86 -1.42
CA THR A 77 -6.51 4.55 -1.81
C THR A 77 -7.39 3.44 -1.27
N MET A 78 -7.50 2.35 -2.03
CA MET A 78 -8.27 1.17 -1.64
C MET A 78 -7.68 -0.06 -2.33
N ASN A 79 -7.71 -1.21 -1.66
CA ASN A 79 -7.24 -2.47 -2.24
C ASN A 79 -8.31 -3.12 -3.13
N GLY A 80 -9.59 -2.97 -2.77
CA GLY A 80 -10.69 -3.49 -3.57
C GLY A 80 -11.91 -2.57 -3.52
N LYS A 81 -12.40 -2.18 -4.70
CA LYS A 81 -13.63 -1.38 -4.81
C LYS A 81 -14.92 -2.20 -4.68
N ASP A 82 -14.85 -3.51 -4.88
CA ASP A 82 -16.03 -4.37 -5.06
C ASP A 82 -16.84 -4.56 -3.78
N GLN A 83 -16.21 -4.35 -2.62
CA GLN A 83 -16.84 -4.46 -1.30
C GLN A 83 -17.31 -3.10 -0.75
N VAL A 84 -17.03 -2.01 -1.47
CA VAL A 84 -17.39 -0.66 -1.04
C VAL A 84 -18.78 -0.32 -1.56
N ASP A 85 -19.63 0.21 -0.68
CA ASP A 85 -20.99 0.63 -1.02
C ASP A 85 -20.97 1.70 -2.12
N GLN A 86 -21.83 1.53 -3.15
CA GLN A 86 -22.01 2.49 -4.23
C GLN A 86 -22.44 3.88 -3.72
N LEU A 87 -23.06 3.97 -2.54
CA LEU A 87 -23.38 5.24 -1.90
C LEU A 87 -22.12 6.05 -1.57
N VAL A 88 -20.99 5.40 -1.27
CA VAL A 88 -19.70 6.06 -1.01
C VAL A 88 -19.04 6.47 -2.33
N LEU A 89 -19.10 5.60 -3.34
CA LEU A 89 -18.42 5.78 -4.63
C LEU A 89 -19.19 6.62 -5.66
N ARG A 90 -20.36 7.16 -5.30
CA ARG A 90 -21.17 7.95 -6.24
C ARG A 90 -20.45 9.25 -6.66
N PRO A 91 -20.75 9.77 -7.86
CA PRO A 91 -20.29 11.11 -8.28
C PRO A 91 -20.64 12.20 -7.25
N GLY A 92 -19.74 13.17 -7.08
CA GLY A 92 -19.74 14.16 -6.01
C GLY A 92 -18.96 13.74 -4.75
N ARG A 93 -18.64 12.45 -4.61
CA ARG A 93 -17.72 11.92 -3.58
C ARG A 93 -16.46 11.37 -4.20
N VAL A 94 -16.64 10.50 -5.20
CA VAL A 94 -15.54 9.92 -6.00
C VAL A 94 -15.90 10.08 -7.46
N ASP A 95 -15.27 11.04 -8.13
CA ASP A 95 -15.57 11.34 -9.53
C ASP A 95 -14.65 10.60 -10.51
N VAL A 96 -13.42 10.31 -10.10
CA VAL A 96 -12.39 9.67 -10.94
C VAL A 96 -11.89 8.41 -10.27
N HIS A 97 -11.98 7.29 -10.99
CA HIS A 97 -11.47 5.99 -10.55
C HIS A 97 -10.24 5.61 -11.37
N ILE A 98 -9.11 5.39 -10.69
CA ILE A 98 -7.86 4.94 -11.30
C ILE A 98 -7.58 3.52 -10.81
N HIS A 99 -7.49 2.57 -11.76
CA HIS A 99 -7.17 1.18 -11.46
C HIS A 99 -5.67 0.92 -11.71
N PHE A 100 -5.00 0.32 -10.73
CA PHE A 100 -3.59 -0.08 -10.81
C PHE A 100 -3.50 -1.60 -10.99
N PRO A 101 -3.43 -2.10 -12.24
CA PRO A 101 -3.40 -3.54 -12.50
C PRO A 101 -2.06 -4.16 -12.11
N LEU A 102 -2.03 -5.49 -12.05
CA LEU A 102 -0.79 -6.26 -12.06
C LEU A 102 -0.01 -6.00 -13.36
N CYS A 103 1.29 -6.27 -13.32
CA CYS A 103 2.18 -6.00 -14.43
C CYS A 103 1.84 -6.91 -15.63
N ASP A 104 1.69 -6.32 -16.80
CA ASP A 104 1.68 -7.02 -18.08
C ASP A 104 3.05 -6.91 -18.77
N PHE A 105 3.19 -7.49 -19.96
CA PHE A 105 4.46 -7.44 -20.69
C PHE A 105 4.86 -6.00 -21.09
N SER A 106 3.88 -5.12 -21.35
CA SER A 106 4.12 -3.72 -21.72
C SER A 106 4.69 -2.92 -20.55
N ALA A 107 4.06 -3.04 -19.38
CA ALA A 107 4.52 -2.48 -18.12
C ALA A 107 5.90 -3.05 -17.75
N PHE A 108 6.11 -4.36 -17.91
CA PHE A 108 7.41 -5.00 -17.70
C PHE A 108 8.51 -4.37 -18.56
N LYS A 109 8.27 -4.14 -19.86
CA LYS A 109 9.24 -3.47 -20.74
C LYS A 109 9.54 -2.04 -20.26
N SER A 110 8.53 -1.32 -19.79
CA SER A 110 8.69 0.03 -19.24
C SER A 110 9.56 0.01 -17.98
N LEU A 111 9.37 -0.97 -17.08
CA LEU A 111 10.19 -1.16 -15.89
C LEU A 111 11.63 -1.60 -16.26
N ALA A 112 11.80 -2.50 -17.22
CA ALA A 112 13.11 -2.95 -17.69
C ALA A 112 13.91 -1.80 -18.32
N SER A 113 13.25 -0.95 -19.10
CA SER A 113 13.85 0.27 -19.66
C SER A 113 14.25 1.24 -18.56
N THR A 114 13.38 1.46 -17.57
CA THR A 114 13.62 2.43 -16.48
C THR A 114 14.71 1.97 -15.51
N TYR A 115 14.69 0.73 -15.06
CA TYR A 115 15.60 0.24 -14.02
C TYR A 115 16.88 -0.40 -14.56
N LEU A 116 16.84 -1.01 -15.74
CA LEU A 116 17.98 -1.71 -16.34
C LEU A 116 18.51 -1.02 -17.60
N GLY A 117 17.85 0.02 -18.11
CA GLY A 117 18.22 0.68 -19.38
C GLY A 117 17.99 -0.19 -20.62
N LEU A 118 17.19 -1.26 -20.50
CA LEU A 118 16.98 -2.21 -21.59
C LEU A 118 15.73 -1.88 -22.42
N LYS A 119 15.93 -1.63 -23.72
CA LYS A 119 14.82 -1.54 -24.69
C LYS A 119 14.46 -2.90 -25.28
N GLU A 120 15.45 -3.78 -25.45
CA GLU A 120 15.33 -5.11 -26.04
C GLU A 120 16.29 -6.07 -25.36
N HIS A 121 15.92 -7.36 -25.25
CA HIS A 121 16.80 -8.41 -24.75
C HIS A 121 16.38 -9.79 -25.27
N LYS A 122 17.35 -10.70 -25.44
CA LYS A 122 17.12 -12.09 -25.89
C LYS A 122 16.13 -12.90 -25.05
N LEU A 123 15.80 -12.44 -23.84
CA LEU A 123 14.90 -13.11 -22.90
C LEU A 123 13.50 -12.50 -22.90
N PHE A 124 13.28 -11.39 -23.61
CA PHE A 124 11.97 -10.76 -23.68
C PHE A 124 10.89 -11.66 -24.30
N PRO A 125 11.16 -12.42 -25.38
CA PRO A 125 10.16 -13.36 -25.91
C PRO A 125 9.72 -14.42 -24.88
N GLN A 126 10.67 -14.90 -24.06
CA GLN A 126 10.37 -15.86 -23.00
C GLN A 126 9.51 -15.23 -21.89
N VAL A 127 9.81 -13.98 -21.51
CA VAL A 127 9.01 -13.26 -20.50
C VAL A 127 7.60 -13.01 -21.02
N GLU A 128 7.46 -12.62 -22.29
CA GLU A 128 6.17 -12.40 -22.95
C GLU A 128 5.31 -13.67 -22.98
N GLU A 129 5.91 -14.81 -23.33
CA GLU A 129 5.23 -16.11 -23.30
C GLU A 129 4.71 -16.47 -21.89
N ILE A 130 5.50 -16.16 -20.85
CA ILE A 130 5.11 -16.41 -19.46
C ILE A 130 3.92 -15.53 -19.03
N PHE A 131 3.90 -14.25 -19.45
CA PHE A 131 2.75 -13.37 -19.21
C PHE A 131 1.50 -13.85 -19.98
N HIS A 132 1.64 -14.30 -21.22
CA HIS A 132 0.53 -14.92 -21.96
C HIS A 132 0.02 -16.20 -21.30
N GLY A 133 0.88 -16.92 -20.58
CA GLY A 133 0.52 -18.06 -19.74
C GLY A 133 -0.27 -17.72 -18.47
N GLY A 134 -0.61 -16.44 -18.24
CA GLY A 134 -1.40 -15.97 -17.10
C GLY A 134 -0.58 -15.66 -15.84
N ALA A 135 0.75 -15.79 -15.89
CA ALA A 135 1.61 -15.35 -14.80
C ALA A 135 1.55 -13.83 -14.68
N SER A 136 1.45 -13.31 -13.46
CA SER A 136 1.57 -11.87 -13.23
C SER A 136 2.18 -11.61 -11.85
N LEU A 137 2.86 -10.48 -11.75
CA LEU A 137 3.42 -9.95 -10.51
C LEU A 137 3.09 -8.46 -10.46
N SER A 138 3.11 -7.89 -9.27
CA SER A 138 2.97 -6.44 -9.13
C SER A 138 4.19 -5.70 -9.72
N PRO A 139 4.01 -4.45 -10.18
CA PRO A 139 5.13 -3.62 -10.60
C PRO A 139 6.22 -3.46 -9.52
N ALA A 140 5.82 -3.48 -8.24
CA ALA A 140 6.73 -3.40 -7.09
C ALA A 140 7.62 -4.65 -7.00
N GLU A 141 7.04 -5.86 -7.08
CA GLU A 141 7.80 -7.13 -7.05
C GLU A 141 8.81 -7.22 -8.20
N ILE A 142 8.40 -6.86 -9.42
CA ILE A 142 9.31 -6.86 -10.58
C ILE A 142 10.39 -5.78 -10.42
N GLY A 143 10.01 -4.58 -9.98
CA GLY A 143 10.93 -3.48 -9.76
C GLY A 143 12.01 -3.84 -8.73
N GLU A 144 11.63 -4.47 -7.62
CA GLU A 144 12.58 -4.94 -6.60
C GLU A 144 13.62 -5.90 -7.18
N ILE A 145 13.17 -6.92 -7.95
CA ILE A 145 14.07 -7.89 -8.58
C ILE A 145 15.04 -7.20 -9.54
N MET A 146 14.54 -6.24 -10.33
CA MET A 146 15.35 -5.48 -11.29
C MET A 146 16.38 -4.59 -10.59
N ILE A 147 15.97 -3.82 -9.60
CA ILE A 147 16.86 -2.91 -8.84
C ILE A 147 17.94 -3.73 -8.11
N SER A 148 17.57 -4.84 -7.48
CA SER A 148 18.50 -5.71 -6.75
C SER A 148 19.56 -6.34 -7.66
N ASN A 149 19.25 -6.52 -8.95
CA ASN A 149 20.17 -7.11 -9.93
C ASN A 149 20.58 -6.10 -11.02
N ARG A 150 20.52 -4.79 -10.74
CA ARG A 150 20.75 -3.71 -11.73
C ARG A 150 22.11 -3.78 -12.43
N SER A 151 23.12 -4.37 -11.77
CA SER A 151 24.47 -4.53 -12.31
C SER A 151 24.56 -5.59 -13.41
N SER A 152 23.59 -6.49 -13.51
CA SER A 152 23.58 -7.59 -14.47
C SER A 152 22.17 -7.81 -15.03
N PRO A 153 21.80 -7.12 -16.12
CA PRO A 153 20.45 -7.19 -16.68
C PRO A 153 20.00 -8.61 -17.04
N SER A 154 20.89 -9.45 -17.58
CA SER A 154 20.54 -10.85 -17.89
C SER A 154 20.23 -11.68 -16.63
N ARG A 155 20.84 -11.35 -15.48
CA ARG A 155 20.55 -12.01 -14.20
C ARG A 155 19.20 -11.52 -13.66
N ALA A 156 18.95 -10.22 -13.71
CA ALA A 156 17.67 -9.63 -13.33
C ALA A 156 16.49 -10.30 -14.07
N LEU A 157 16.62 -10.42 -15.39
CA LEU A 157 15.59 -11.04 -16.24
C LEU A 157 15.37 -12.53 -15.90
N LYS A 158 16.44 -13.29 -15.66
CA LYS A 158 16.32 -14.69 -15.21
C LYS A 158 15.63 -14.79 -13.85
N SER A 159 15.92 -13.88 -12.93
CA SER A 159 15.24 -13.82 -11.62
C SER A 159 13.76 -13.47 -11.76
N VAL A 160 13.39 -12.55 -12.66
CA VAL A 160 11.98 -12.24 -12.95
C VAL A 160 11.26 -13.46 -13.53
N ILE A 161 11.87 -14.16 -14.49
CA ILE A 161 11.33 -15.40 -15.07
C ILE A 161 11.06 -16.44 -13.99
N SER A 162 12.03 -16.68 -13.11
CA SER A 162 11.90 -17.63 -12.01
C SER A 162 10.77 -17.24 -11.04
N ALA A 163 10.64 -15.95 -10.71
CA ALA A 163 9.56 -15.46 -9.85
C ALA A 163 8.17 -15.63 -10.49
N LEU A 164 8.04 -15.31 -11.78
CA LEU A 164 6.78 -15.49 -12.53
C LEU A 164 6.37 -16.97 -12.61
N GLN A 165 7.31 -17.88 -12.88
CA GLN A 165 7.02 -19.31 -12.95
C GLN A 165 6.57 -19.88 -11.59
N THR A 166 7.20 -19.45 -10.50
CA THR A 166 6.82 -19.86 -9.13
C THR A 166 5.38 -19.42 -8.78
N ASN A 167 4.94 -18.27 -9.31
CA ASN A 167 3.58 -17.78 -9.12
C ASN A 167 2.56 -18.68 -9.83
N VAL A 168 2.83 -19.09 -11.06
CA VAL A 168 1.97 -20.01 -11.83
C VAL A 168 1.80 -21.35 -11.13
N ASP A 169 2.87 -21.92 -10.59
CA ASP A 169 2.83 -23.21 -9.90
C ASP A 169 2.01 -23.13 -8.60
N SER A 170 2.09 -22.01 -7.89
CA SER A 170 1.29 -21.74 -6.70
C SER A 170 -0.21 -21.65 -7.03
N MET A 171 -0.57 -21.01 -8.15
CA MET A 171 -1.97 -20.93 -8.60
C MET A 171 -2.52 -22.28 -9.07
N LYS A 172 -1.71 -23.10 -9.74
CA LYS A 172 -2.09 -24.47 -10.13
C LYS A 172 -2.25 -25.41 -8.93
N GLY A 173 -1.46 -25.21 -7.87
CA GLY A 173 -1.57 -25.96 -6.62
C GLY A 173 -2.84 -25.62 -5.82
N ALA A 174 -3.23 -24.35 -5.76
CA ALA A 174 -4.44 -23.92 -5.05
C ALA A 174 -5.74 -24.49 -5.67
N ASN A 175 -5.79 -24.60 -7.01
CA ASN A 175 -6.95 -25.20 -7.71
C ASN A 175 -7.08 -26.73 -7.52
N LYS A 176 -6.07 -27.43 -6.99
CA LYS A 176 -6.17 -28.86 -6.65
C LYS A 176 -6.69 -29.13 -5.23
N VAL A 177 -6.63 -28.15 -4.32
CA VAL A 177 -7.06 -28.30 -2.92
C VAL A 177 -8.57 -28.08 -2.74
N GLY A 178 -9.27 -27.58 -3.76
CA GLY A 178 -10.73 -27.38 -3.75
C GLY A 178 -11.59 -28.61 -4.11
N GLN A 179 -11.00 -29.76 -4.44
CA GLN A 179 -11.73 -31.00 -4.75
C GLN A 179 -11.09 -32.19 -4.04
N THR A 180 -11.26 -32.31 -2.73
CA THR A 180 -11.27 -33.60 -2.00
C THR A 180 -11.64 -33.36 -0.53
N LEU A 181 -12.91 -33.00 -0.30
CA LEU A 181 -13.55 -33.25 1.00
C LEU A 181 -14.76 -34.14 0.77
N SER A 182 -14.46 -35.40 0.44
CA SER A 182 -15.37 -36.52 0.65
C SER A 182 -14.57 -37.78 0.89
N ASN A 183 -14.83 -38.41 2.04
CA ASN A 183 -14.50 -39.77 2.46
C ASN A 183 -13.18 -40.01 3.21
N SER A 184 -13.38 -40.06 4.54
CA SER A 184 -13.13 -41.23 5.39
C SER A 184 -11.70 -41.61 5.80
N SER A 185 -11.56 -41.61 7.13
CA SER A 185 -10.59 -42.24 8.00
C SER A 185 -9.98 -43.59 7.55
N SER A 186 -8.66 -43.70 7.74
CA SER A 186 -7.94 -44.74 8.53
C SER A 186 -6.65 -45.20 7.85
N GLY A 187 -5.58 -45.40 8.64
CA GLY A 187 -4.39 -46.17 8.22
C GLY A 187 -3.04 -45.54 8.58
N ARG A 188 -2.26 -46.24 9.40
CA ARG A 188 -0.89 -45.92 9.87
C ARG A 188 0.21 -46.33 8.86
N SER A 189 1.42 -45.78 9.07
CA SER A 189 2.80 -46.35 8.92
C SER A 189 3.75 -45.52 8.03
N VAL A 190 4.87 -44.98 8.55
CA VAL A 190 6.28 -45.46 8.71
C VAL A 190 7.23 -44.89 7.61
N ASP A 191 8.43 -44.48 8.05
CA ASP A 191 9.60 -43.87 7.39
C ASP A 191 10.04 -44.44 6.02
N GLU A 192 10.61 -43.58 5.14
CA GLU A 192 12.07 -43.46 4.89
C GLU A 192 12.45 -42.51 3.73
N SER A 193 13.50 -41.73 3.97
CA SER A 193 14.67 -41.40 3.12
C SER A 193 14.56 -41.17 1.59
N GLY A 194 15.04 -40.00 1.14
CA GLY A 194 15.45 -39.77 -0.25
C GLY A 194 15.85 -38.32 -0.55
N GLU A 195 17.12 -37.98 -0.35
CA GLU A 195 17.76 -36.80 -0.96
C GLU A 195 17.90 -36.99 -2.48
N PRO A 196 17.82 -35.92 -3.29
CA PRO A 196 19.08 -35.46 -3.88
C PRO A 196 19.23 -33.93 -3.95
N SER A 197 20.34 -33.43 -3.40
CA SER A 197 21.24 -32.42 -3.97
C SER A 197 20.66 -31.41 -4.98
N ALA A 198 20.40 -30.18 -4.52
CA ALA A 198 20.36 -28.99 -5.36
C ALA A 198 20.95 -27.80 -4.59
N VAL A 199 22.27 -27.67 -4.69
CA VAL A 199 23.07 -26.54 -4.19
C VAL A 199 22.98 -25.40 -5.23
N PHE A 200 22.84 -24.16 -4.73
CA PHE A 200 22.81 -22.86 -5.45
C PHE A 200 21.50 -22.40 -6.11
N CYS A 201 20.53 -21.92 -5.31
CA CYS A 201 19.67 -20.75 -5.62
C CYS A 201 18.78 -20.34 -4.42
N ARG A 202 19.35 -20.28 -3.21
CA ARG A 202 18.55 -20.03 -1.98
C ARG A 202 18.45 -18.55 -1.59
N GLU A 203 19.39 -17.70 -2.03
CA GLU A 203 19.49 -16.31 -1.55
C GLU A 203 18.41 -15.37 -2.11
N SER A 204 18.09 -15.42 -3.42
CA SER A 204 17.12 -14.50 -4.03
C SER A 204 15.67 -14.81 -3.69
N VAL A 205 15.36 -16.08 -3.39
CA VAL A 205 14.03 -16.50 -2.93
C VAL A 205 13.81 -16.07 -1.47
N HIS A 206 14.89 -16.01 -0.68
CA HIS A 206 14.83 -15.54 0.70
C HIS A 206 14.57 -14.04 0.79
N THR A 207 15.17 -13.21 -0.07
CA THR A 207 14.93 -11.75 -0.04
C THR A 207 13.47 -11.42 -0.35
N VAL A 208 12.88 -11.98 -1.42
CA VAL A 208 11.47 -11.72 -1.78
C VAL A 208 10.50 -12.21 -0.69
N ARG A 209 10.81 -13.36 -0.06
CA ARG A 209 9.98 -13.93 1.02
C ARG A 209 10.13 -13.16 2.35
N GLU A 210 11.30 -12.65 2.66
CA GLU A 210 11.55 -11.80 3.83
C GLU A 210 10.95 -10.39 3.65
N PHE A 211 10.91 -9.84 2.43
CA PHE A 211 10.20 -8.58 2.17
C PHE A 211 8.68 -8.74 2.16
N ARG A 212 8.13 -9.86 1.69
CA ARG A 212 6.69 -10.15 1.86
C ARG A 212 6.30 -10.17 3.34
N LYS A 213 7.19 -10.68 4.20
CA LYS A 213 7.04 -10.54 5.66
C LYS A 213 7.23 -9.10 6.11
N LEU A 214 8.20 -8.35 5.59
CA LEU A 214 8.45 -6.95 5.98
C LEU A 214 7.26 -6.03 5.64
N TYR A 215 6.67 -6.15 4.45
CA TYR A 215 5.43 -5.44 4.11
C TYR A 215 4.25 -5.88 4.99
N GLY A 216 4.19 -7.16 5.38
CA GLY A 216 3.22 -7.64 6.38
C GLY A 216 3.51 -7.14 7.81
N LEU A 217 4.77 -6.90 8.18
CA LEU A 217 5.22 -6.48 9.50
C LEU A 217 5.14 -4.95 9.67
N LEU A 218 5.37 -4.19 8.61
CA LEU A 218 5.14 -2.75 8.55
C LEU A 218 3.66 -2.41 8.79
N ARG A 219 2.74 -3.34 8.46
CA ARG A 219 1.31 -3.25 8.80
C ARG A 219 1.01 -3.48 10.30
N MET A 220 1.95 -3.99 11.10
CA MET A 220 1.77 -4.25 12.55
C MET A 220 2.78 -3.50 13.45
N GLY A 221 3.48 -2.48 12.92
CA GLY A 221 4.70 -1.95 13.53
C GLY A 221 4.69 -0.48 13.93
N SER A 222 3.59 0.10 14.42
CA SER A 222 3.66 1.39 15.14
C SER A 222 3.11 1.24 16.56
N ARG A 223 3.91 0.60 17.41
CA ARG A 223 3.79 0.64 18.87
C ARG A 223 5.20 0.58 19.47
N ARG A 224 5.67 1.73 19.94
CA ARG A 224 6.67 1.98 21.01
C ARG A 224 6.66 3.50 21.19
N LYS A 225 5.98 4.05 22.22
CA LYS A 225 6.38 4.20 23.63
C LYS A 225 7.70 4.98 23.76
N GLU A 226 7.57 6.29 24.01
CA GLU A 226 8.60 7.11 24.65
C GLU A 226 7.99 7.82 25.88
N GLU A 227 8.72 7.75 26.99
CA GLU A 227 8.46 8.35 28.30
C GLU A 227 9.24 9.68 28.44
N PRO A 228 8.99 10.51 29.47
CA PRO A 228 9.05 11.97 29.39
C PRO A 228 10.43 12.57 29.72
N PRO A 229 10.70 13.85 29.41
CA PRO A 229 11.90 14.52 29.90
C PRO A 229 11.67 15.20 31.25
N LEU A 230 12.61 14.96 32.17
CA LEU A 230 12.80 15.67 33.43
C LEU A 230 13.67 16.93 33.24
N ASP A 231 13.24 17.99 33.92
CA ASP A 231 13.91 19.21 34.41
C ASP A 231 15.35 19.57 33.98
N SER A 232 15.52 20.83 33.55
CA SER A 232 16.00 21.91 34.45
C SER A 232 16.33 23.19 33.67
N SER A 233 15.79 24.34 34.09
CA SER A 233 16.58 25.46 34.62
C SER A 233 15.81 26.79 34.63
N SER A 234 15.86 27.41 35.82
CA SER A 234 15.99 28.84 36.07
C SER A 234 14.78 29.77 35.86
N ALA A 235 14.20 30.09 37.00
CA ALA A 235 13.36 31.24 37.25
C ALA A 235 14.08 32.56 36.97
N GLU A 236 13.39 33.50 36.32
CA GLU A 236 13.44 34.91 36.67
C GLU A 236 12.01 35.46 36.75
N LYS A 237 11.61 35.79 37.98
CA LYS A 237 10.45 36.64 38.28
C LYS A 237 10.91 38.09 38.10
N LEU A 238 10.17 38.88 37.32
CA LEU A 238 10.01 40.30 37.59
C LEU A 238 8.55 40.71 37.32
N ASP A 239 8.05 41.43 38.31
CA ASP A 239 6.71 41.92 38.59
C ASP A 239 6.32 43.11 37.69
N GLY A 240 5.02 43.41 37.57
CA GLY A 240 4.58 44.71 37.01
C GLY A 240 3.27 44.72 36.21
N SER A 241 2.16 44.64 36.93
CA SER A 241 0.85 45.26 36.68
C SER A 241 0.58 46.01 35.36
N ARG A 242 -0.46 45.61 34.60
CA ARG A 242 -1.62 46.48 34.29
C ARG A 242 -2.73 45.77 33.53
N GLN A 243 -3.93 46.06 34.00
CA GLN A 243 -5.25 45.66 33.55
C GLN A 243 -5.71 46.62 32.46
N GLU A 244 -6.23 46.12 31.33
CA GLU A 244 -7.40 46.71 30.67
C GLU A 244 -8.02 45.78 29.62
N ARG A 245 -9.34 45.60 29.77
CA ARG A 245 -10.27 45.01 28.80
C ARG A 245 -10.45 46.00 27.64
N VAL A 246 -10.55 45.53 26.40
CA VAL A 246 -11.54 46.06 25.44
C VAL A 246 -11.95 44.92 24.48
N ASN A 247 -13.26 44.67 24.42
CA ASN A 247 -13.94 43.85 23.43
C ASN A 247 -14.05 44.61 22.10
N LEU A 248 -13.95 43.88 21.00
CA LEU A 248 -14.90 43.91 19.88
C LEU A 248 -14.88 42.55 19.18
#